data_AF-A0A2G6G0S6-F1
#
_entry.id   AF-A0A2G6G0S6-F1
#
_cell.length_a   1.000
_cell.length_b   1.000
_cell.length_c   1.000
_cell.angle_alpha   90.00
_cell.angle_beta   90.00
_cell.angle_gamma   90.00
#
_symmetry.space_group_name_H-M   'P 1'
#
loop_
_entity.id
_entity.type
_entity.pdbx_description
1 polymer ?
#
loop_
_entity_poly.entity_id
_entity_poly.type
_entity_poly.pdbx_seq_one_letter_code
_entity_poly.pdbx_strand_id
1 'polypeptide(L)'
;MKTARRELRNQERRLGREATRPCSPAATKLDTLAQKARLLDPARLLARGYSMTTDARGRLIKSRRDVAPGDTLLTRFADGRVRSLVQPGVGVGGPGKTPTKGRKRGSKQEESGQESLF
;
A
#
# COMPACT_ATOMS: atom_id res chain seq x y z
N MET A 1 -11.62 37.53 -48.50
CA MET A 1 -11.37 36.07 -48.54
C MET A 1 -10.08 35.61 -47.84
N LYS A 2 -8.91 36.26 -47.99
CA LYS A 2 -7.64 35.82 -47.36
C LYS A 2 -7.61 35.90 -45.82
N THR A 3 -8.32 36.86 -45.21
CA THR A 3 -8.35 37.10 -43.75
C THR A 3 -9.18 36.06 -42.99
N ALA A 4 -10.34 35.66 -43.51
CA ALA A 4 -11.19 34.62 -42.89
C ALA A 4 -10.48 33.26 -42.78
N ARG A 5 -9.74 32.86 -43.82
CA ARG A 5 -8.91 31.63 -43.80
C ARG A 5 -7.72 31.71 -42.83
N ARG A 6 -7.29 32.91 -42.44
CA ARG A 6 -6.21 33.10 -41.46
C ARG A 6 -6.76 32.99 -40.04
N GLU A 7 -7.95 33.53 -39.81
CA GLU A 7 -8.64 33.46 -38.52
C GLU A 7 -9.02 32.02 -38.16
N LEU A 8 -9.58 31.27 -39.12
CA LEU A 8 -9.93 29.85 -38.93
C LEU A 8 -8.68 29.03 -38.51
N ARG A 9 -7.55 29.23 -39.20
CA ARG A 9 -6.28 28.56 -38.86
C ARG A 9 -5.71 28.97 -37.51
N ASN A 10 -5.95 30.20 -37.06
CA ASN A 10 -5.56 30.64 -35.72
C ASN A 10 -6.44 29.98 -34.65
N GLN A 11 -7.75 29.85 -34.91
CA GLN A 11 -8.70 29.19 -34.02
C GLN A 11 -8.39 27.68 -33.90
N GLU A 12 -8.16 26.98 -35.01
CA GLU A 12 -7.74 25.56 -35.03
C GLU A 12 -6.46 25.33 -34.22
N ARG A 13 -5.45 26.19 -34.40
CA ARG A 13 -4.21 26.10 -33.62
C ARG A 13 -4.40 26.37 -32.12
N ARG A 14 -5.27 27.31 -31.74
CA ARG A 14 -5.61 27.54 -30.32
C ARG A 14 -6.33 26.34 -29.74
N LEU A 15 -7.30 25.79 -30.46
CA LEU A 15 -8.09 24.65 -30.00
C LEU A 15 -7.22 23.42 -29.79
N GLY A 16 -6.31 23.13 -30.72
CA GLY A 16 -5.32 22.05 -30.56
C GLY A 16 -4.46 22.24 -29.32
N ARG A 17 -3.91 23.45 -29.09
CA ARG A 17 -3.06 23.73 -27.92
C ARG A 17 -3.81 23.66 -26.58
N GLU A 18 -5.01 24.22 -26.51
CA GLU A 18 -5.81 24.20 -25.29
C GLU A 18 -6.34 22.79 -24.98
N ALA A 19 -6.63 21.97 -26.00
CA ALA A 19 -7.03 20.59 -25.81
C ALA A 19 -5.90 19.72 -25.23
N THR A 20 -4.64 19.96 -25.60
CA THR A 20 -3.50 19.16 -25.09
C THR A 20 -2.95 19.65 -23.75
N ARG A 21 -3.19 20.92 -23.41
CA ARG A 21 -2.68 21.59 -22.20
C ARG A 21 -3.02 20.88 -20.89
N PRO A 22 -4.28 20.45 -20.64
CA PRO A 22 -4.60 19.75 -19.39
C PRO A 22 -4.16 18.28 -19.42
N CYS A 23 -4.11 17.64 -20.59
CA CYS A 23 -3.79 16.21 -20.71
C CYS A 23 -2.31 15.89 -20.45
N SER A 24 -1.39 16.75 -20.89
CA SER A 24 0.05 16.50 -20.74
C SER A 24 0.51 16.45 -19.27
N PRO A 25 0.20 17.44 -18.40
CA PRO A 25 0.56 17.38 -16.98
C PRO A 25 -0.11 16.23 -16.23
N ALA A 26 -1.37 15.91 -16.57
CA ALA A 26 -2.08 14.79 -15.98
C ALA A 26 -1.42 13.45 -16.33
N ALA A 27 -1.00 13.26 -17.58
CA ALA A 27 -0.28 12.08 -18.02
C ALA A 27 1.06 11.93 -17.28
N THR A 28 1.86 12.99 -17.15
CA THR A 28 3.12 12.95 -16.40
C THR A 28 2.91 12.62 -14.92
N LYS A 29 1.84 13.14 -14.30
CA LYS A 29 1.50 12.84 -12.91
C LYS A 29 1.12 11.37 -12.73
N LEU A 30 0.33 10.81 -13.64
CA LEU A 30 -0.03 9.39 -13.65
C LEU A 30 1.22 8.52 -13.81
N ASP A 31 2.11 8.87 -14.72
CA ASP A 31 3.35 8.11 -14.95
C ASP A 31 4.24 8.12 -13.69
N THR A 32 4.35 9.27 -13.03
CA THR A 32 5.09 9.40 -11.77
C THR A 32 4.48 8.54 -10.66
N LEU A 33 3.15 8.53 -10.54
CA LEU A 33 2.45 7.69 -9.55
C LEU A 33 2.61 6.21 -9.86
N ALA A 34 2.51 5.81 -11.13
CA ALA A 34 2.72 4.43 -11.56
C ALA A 34 4.16 3.97 -11.28
N GLN A 35 5.15 4.83 -11.51
CA GLN A 35 6.55 4.54 -11.14
C GLN A 35 6.71 4.35 -9.63
N LYS A 36 6.13 5.23 -8.81
CA LYS A 36 6.16 5.08 -7.34
C LYS A 36 5.49 3.79 -6.88
N ALA A 37 4.34 3.45 -7.43
CA ALA A 37 3.64 2.21 -7.12
C ALA A 37 4.50 0.98 -7.44
N ARG A 38 5.19 0.98 -8.59
CA ARG A 38 6.12 -0.10 -8.97
C ARG A 38 7.30 -0.20 -8.02
N LEU A 39 7.85 0.93 -7.56
CA LEU A 39 8.99 0.94 -6.62
C LEU A 39 8.59 0.44 -5.23
N LEU A 40 7.35 0.67 -4.82
CA LEU A 40 6.82 0.28 -3.50
C LEU A 40 6.08 -1.06 -3.52
N ASP A 41 6.05 -1.75 -4.66
CA ASP A 41 5.36 -3.02 -4.81
C ASP A 41 5.97 -4.12 -3.90
N PRO A 42 5.24 -4.59 -2.87
CA PRO A 42 5.72 -5.63 -1.97
C PRO A 42 6.04 -6.93 -2.70
N ALA A 43 5.40 -7.23 -3.83
CA ALA A 43 5.67 -8.45 -4.59
C ALA A 43 7.12 -8.51 -5.08
N ARG A 44 7.72 -7.35 -5.43
CA ARG A 44 9.13 -7.27 -5.85
C ARG A 44 10.09 -7.58 -4.72
N LEU A 45 9.78 -7.14 -3.50
CA LEU A 45 10.58 -7.47 -2.32
C LEU A 45 10.53 -8.96 -2.04
N LEU A 46 9.34 -9.57 -2.12
CA LEU A 46 9.18 -11.01 -1.93
C LEU A 46 9.92 -11.82 -3.00
N ALA A 47 9.79 -11.43 -4.27
CA ALA A 47 10.49 -12.06 -5.39
C ALA A 47 12.02 -11.98 -5.26
N ARG A 48 12.54 -10.95 -4.59
CA ARG A 48 13.98 -10.80 -4.29
C ARG A 48 14.45 -11.70 -3.12
N GLY A 49 13.55 -12.46 -2.51
CA GLY A 49 13.88 -13.39 -1.42
C GLY A 49 13.70 -12.80 -0.02
N TYR A 50 13.11 -11.61 0.11
CA TYR A 50 12.66 -11.13 1.43
C TYR A 50 11.34 -11.80 1.82
N SER A 51 11.03 -11.78 3.12
CA SER A 51 9.76 -12.24 3.65
C SER A 51 9.05 -11.12 4.42
N MET A 52 7.73 -11.24 4.54
CA MET A 52 6.91 -10.26 5.26
C MET A 52 6.08 -10.95 6.33
N THR A 53 6.28 -10.57 7.59
CA THR A 53 5.65 -11.23 8.74
C THR A 53 4.54 -10.35 9.33
N THR A 54 3.37 -10.96 9.53
CA THR A 54 2.18 -10.32 10.07
C THR A 54 1.62 -11.10 11.26
N ASP A 55 0.86 -10.43 12.12
CA ASP A 55 0.07 -11.10 13.16
C ASP A 55 -1.13 -11.86 12.55
N ALA A 56 -1.87 -12.60 13.37
CA ALA A 56 -3.07 -13.31 12.95
C ALA A 56 -4.19 -12.41 12.40
N ARG A 57 -4.10 -11.09 12.57
CA ARG A 57 -5.05 -10.08 12.07
C ARG A 57 -4.51 -9.35 10.83
N GLY A 58 -3.35 -9.75 10.30
CA GLY A 58 -2.72 -9.16 9.13
C GLY A 58 -1.93 -7.88 9.40
N ARG A 59 -1.68 -7.51 10.67
CA ARG A 59 -0.86 -6.32 11.00
C ARG A 59 0.62 -6.65 10.84
N LEU A 60 1.35 -5.77 10.18
CA LEU A 60 2.79 -5.94 9.95
C LEU A 60 3.56 -5.88 11.27
N ILE A 61 4.37 -6.90 11.51
CA ILE A 61 5.27 -6.95 12.67
C ILE A 61 6.59 -6.30 12.28
N LYS A 62 6.94 -5.21 12.97
CA LYS A 62 8.17 -4.44 12.70
C LYS A 62 9.18 -4.51 13.85
N SER A 63 8.73 -4.89 15.05
CA SER A 63 9.58 -5.03 16.23
C SER A 63 9.34 -6.35 16.94
N ARG A 64 10.39 -6.90 17.56
CA ARG A 64 10.26 -8.03 18.51
C ARG A 64 9.25 -7.72 19.63
N ARG A 65 9.07 -6.45 20.00
CA ARG A 65 8.14 -6.01 21.06
C ARG A 65 6.66 -6.14 20.70
N ASP A 66 6.37 -6.45 19.43
CA ASP A 66 5.02 -6.67 18.92
C ASP A 66 4.63 -8.14 18.92
N VAL A 67 5.51 -9.01 19.42
CA VAL A 67 5.37 -10.47 19.40
C VAL A 67 5.52 -11.02 20.82
N ALA A 68 4.59 -11.88 21.24
CA ALA A 68 4.61 -12.59 22.50
C ALA A 68 4.58 -14.12 22.29
N PRO A 69 5.08 -14.92 23.26
CA PRO A 69 4.88 -16.36 23.25
C PRO A 69 3.39 -16.72 23.14
N GLY A 70 3.09 -17.72 22.30
CA GLY A 70 1.73 -18.15 21.97
C GLY A 70 1.11 -17.42 20.77
N ASP A 71 1.73 -16.34 20.27
CA ASP A 71 1.21 -15.64 19.10
C ASP A 71 1.34 -16.49 17.83
N THR A 72 0.32 -16.40 16.97
CA THR A 72 0.37 -16.93 15.62
C THR A 72 0.90 -15.84 14.68
N LEU A 73 1.98 -16.15 13.98
CA LEU A 73 2.55 -15.31 12.94
C LEU A 73 2.22 -15.87 11.56
N LEU A 74 1.94 -14.99 10.61
CA LEU A 74 1.77 -15.29 9.20
C LEU A 74 2.90 -14.65 8.42
N THR A 75 3.80 -15.48 7.90
CA THR A 75 4.94 -15.05 7.08
C THR A 75 4.61 -15.29 5.61
N ARG A 76 4.70 -14.25 4.79
CA ARG A 76 4.49 -14.33 3.34
C ARG A 76 5.84 -14.37 2.62
N PHE A 77 5.94 -15.27 1.66
CA PHE A 77 7.03 -15.42 0.70
C PHE A 77 6.52 -15.14 -0.72
N ALA A 78 7.40 -15.19 -1.72
CA ALA A 78 7.01 -15.01 -3.13
C ALA A 78 6.05 -16.08 -3.63
N ASP A 79 6.19 -17.30 -3.12
CA ASP A 79 5.52 -18.52 -3.56
C ASP A 79 4.41 -18.99 -2.61
N GLY A 80 4.25 -18.35 -1.45
CA GLY A 80 3.26 -18.81 -0.49
C GLY A 80 3.27 -18.11 0.86
N ARG A 81 2.65 -18.77 1.83
CA ARG A 81 2.55 -18.31 3.22
C ARG A 81 2.84 -19.44 4.17
N VAL A 82 3.53 -19.11 5.26
CA VAL A 82 3.82 -20.00 6.37
C VAL A 82 3.14 -19.45 7.61
N ARG A 83 2.56 -20.36 8.40
CA ARG A 83 2.00 -20.04 9.71
C ARG A 83 2.94 -20.58 10.79
N SER A 84 3.32 -19.72 11.72
CA SER A 84 4.25 -20.05 12.81
C SER A 84 3.63 -19.76 14.17
N LEU A 85 3.99 -20.55 15.19
CA LEU A 85 3.62 -20.31 16.58
C LEU A 85 4.86 -19.87 17.35
N VAL A 86 4.78 -18.76 18.08
CA VAL A 86 5.89 -18.24 18.86
C VAL A 86 6.03 -19.06 20.14
N GLN A 87 7.19 -19.70 20.31
CA GLN A 87 7.51 -20.42 21.54
C GLN A 87 8.13 -19.47 22.58
N PRO A 88 7.97 -19.76 23.89
CA PRO A 88 8.74 -19.10 24.92
C PRO A 88 10.24 -19.27 24.64
N GLY A 89 11.00 -18.18 24.69
CA GLY A 89 12.45 -18.25 24.54
C GLY A 89 13.09 -18.89 25.77
N VAL A 90 13.96 -19.88 25.57
CA VAL A 90 14.83 -20.39 26.63
C VAL A 90 16.05 -19.46 26.68
N GLY A 91 15.97 -18.39 27.48
CA GLY A 91 17.06 -17.41 27.63
C GLY A 91 16.63 -16.12 28.36
N VAL A 92 17.51 -15.65 29.26
CA VAL A 92 17.26 -14.67 30.34
C VAL A 92 16.64 -13.35 29.88
N GLY A 93 15.37 -13.17 30.27
CA GLY A 93 14.70 -11.94 30.76
C GLY A 93 15.06 -10.57 30.18
N GLY A 94 14.21 -10.09 29.28
CA GLY A 94 13.71 -8.71 29.30
C GLY A 94 12.18 -8.75 29.29
N PRO A 95 11.44 -7.79 29.87
CA PRO A 95 10.01 -7.94 30.13
C PRO A 95 9.23 -7.99 28.81
N GLY A 96 8.91 -9.21 28.37
CA GLY A 96 7.97 -9.47 27.29
C GLY A 96 6.56 -9.16 27.79
N LYS A 97 5.78 -8.46 26.97
CA LYS A 97 4.36 -8.21 27.26
C LYS A 97 3.67 -9.54 27.58
N THR A 98 2.99 -9.60 28.72
CA THR A 98 2.12 -10.72 29.06
C THR A 98 0.98 -10.82 28.04
N PRO A 99 0.55 -12.04 27.69
CA PRO A 99 -0.44 -12.27 26.65
C PRO A 99 -1.76 -11.60 27.06
N THR A 100 -2.12 -10.51 26.39
CA THR A 100 -3.42 -9.88 26.61
C THR A 100 -4.46 -10.70 25.86
N LYS A 101 -5.10 -11.61 26.61
CA LYS A 101 -6.28 -12.39 26.23
C LYS A 101 -7.26 -11.46 25.50
N GLY A 102 -7.70 -11.90 24.32
CA GLY A 102 -8.52 -11.09 23.42
C GLY A 102 -9.67 -10.39 24.13
N ARG A 103 -9.64 -9.06 24.16
CA ARG A 103 -10.82 -8.27 24.49
C ARG A 103 -11.80 -8.40 23.35
N LYS A 104 -12.73 -9.34 23.48
CA LYS A 104 -14.02 -9.34 22.79
C LYS A 104 -14.70 -8.03 23.19
N ARG A 105 -14.63 -7.01 22.33
CA ARG A 105 -15.45 -5.79 22.47
C ARG A 105 -16.47 -5.79 21.35
N GLY A 106 -17.71 -5.58 21.76
CA GLY A 106 -18.91 -5.96 21.06
C GLY A 106 -19.13 -5.27 19.72
N SER A 107 -20.05 -5.88 19.00
CA SER A 107 -20.79 -5.34 17.87
C SER A 107 -21.18 -3.88 18.09
N LYS A 108 -20.71 -3.01 17.21
CA LYS A 108 -21.49 -1.85 16.80
C LYS A 108 -21.22 -1.60 15.33
N GLN A 109 -22.27 -1.79 14.52
CA GLN A 109 -22.35 -1.24 13.18
C GLN A 109 -22.24 0.28 13.31
N GLU A 110 -21.31 0.87 12.58
CA GLU A 110 -21.38 2.26 12.14
C GLU A 110 -20.88 2.24 10.69
N GLU A 111 -21.84 2.25 9.77
CA GLU A 111 -21.62 2.75 8.42
C GLU A 111 -21.13 4.20 8.53
N SER A 112 -19.95 4.46 8.02
CA SER A 112 -19.66 5.72 7.36
C SER A 112 -18.46 5.49 6.47
N GLY A 113 -18.67 5.68 5.17
CA GLY A 113 -17.62 5.61 4.18
C GLY A 113 -16.46 6.53 4.53
N GLN A 114 -15.27 6.07 4.17
CA GLN A 114 -14.38 6.87 3.35
C GLN A 114 -13.28 5.96 2.82
N GLU A 115 -13.16 6.03 1.50
CA GLU A 115 -11.98 5.75 0.73
C GLU A 115 -10.72 6.24 1.46
N SER A 116 -9.71 5.39 1.55
CA SER A 116 -8.34 5.85 1.72
C SER A 116 -7.45 4.98 0.87
N LEU A 117 -7.20 5.49 -0.33
CA LEU A 117 -5.90 5.48 -1.02
C LEU A 117 -4.86 4.58 -0.33
N PHE A 118 -4.73 3.36 -0.84
CA PHE A 118 -3.45 2.76 -1.24
C PHE A 118 -3.71 1.83 -2.42
#